data_AF-A0A959DYW0-F1
#
_entry.id   AF-A0A959DYW0-F1
#
_cell.length_a   1.000
_cell.length_b   1.000
_cell.length_c   1.000
_cell.angle_alpha   90.00
_cell.angle_beta   90.00
_cell.angle_gamma   90.00
#
_symmetry.space_group_name_H-M   'P 1'
#
loop_
_entity.id
_entity.type
_entity.pdbx_description
1 polymer ?
#
loop_
_entity_poly.entity_id
_entity_poly.type
_entity_poly.pdbx_seq_one_letter_code
_entity_poly.pdbx_strand_id
1 'polypeptide(L)'
;MESVDLEKYKAVWKNEKSFDERRLSGKEISKFMQSSSKSMAGFFRTGLIMDVSFKVVLLMAAFVLFFFISNQGLLNLMNLAVAILTASGLYWQINSLMKISSYDGVGKNVLDRLRGYIDFYHKHYIYSIYVSAFSSTLFFLIGSAYYLRLKYREIPDFQIDDIAVLSIGVLLSYGLSAVVQLRHGHFRIKQLEECLVDAEENAVNTERIRNYRVVRRRNAVLFGIALIVGVILLLYLISMKII
;
A
#
# COMPACT_ATOMS: atom_id res chain seq x y z
N MET A 1 27.11 5.70 58.18
CA MET A 1 26.09 6.13 57.20
C MET A 1 26.60 7.43 56.61
N GLU A 2 27.10 7.40 55.38
CA GLU A 2 27.50 8.62 54.68
C GLU A 2 26.27 9.51 54.49
N SER A 3 26.38 10.77 54.88
CA SER A 3 25.33 11.77 54.70
C SER A 3 25.13 11.99 53.20
N VAL A 4 23.95 11.62 52.70
CA VAL A 4 23.56 11.84 51.31
C VAL A 4 23.55 13.33 51.04
N ASP A 5 24.55 13.80 50.28
CA ASP A 5 24.70 15.20 49.92
C ASP A 5 23.68 15.57 48.84
N LEU A 6 22.51 16.02 49.30
CA LEU A 6 21.37 16.42 48.49
C LEU A 6 21.71 17.57 47.51
N GLU A 7 22.70 18.40 47.81
CA GLU A 7 23.11 19.48 46.91
C GLU A 7 23.88 18.96 45.71
N LYS A 8 24.75 17.96 45.92
CA LYS A 8 25.44 17.26 44.83
C LYS A 8 24.46 16.60 43.87
N TYR A 9 23.44 15.91 44.38
CA TYR A 9 22.41 15.29 43.52
C TYR A 9 21.50 16.32 42.84
N LYS A 10 21.16 17.44 43.49
CA LYS A 10 20.44 18.55 42.85
C LYS A 10 21.25 19.21 41.75
N ALA A 11 22.57 19.39 41.94
CA ALA A 11 23.46 19.97 40.95
C ALA A 11 23.66 19.05 39.74
N VAL A 12 23.75 17.75 39.96
CA VAL A 12 23.77 16.73 38.89
C VAL A 12 22.44 16.76 38.13
N TRP A 13 21.31 16.74 38.82
CA TRP A 13 19.97 16.80 38.20
C TRP A 13 19.74 18.09 37.38
N LYS A 14 20.19 19.25 37.87
CA LYS A 14 20.09 20.53 37.15
C LYS A 14 20.99 20.60 35.92
N ASN A 15 22.10 19.87 35.91
CA ASN A 15 23.07 19.83 34.81
C ASN A 15 22.87 18.61 33.88
N GLU A 16 21.91 17.75 34.20
CA GLU A 16 21.58 16.54 33.44
C GLU A 16 20.88 16.92 32.11
N LYS A 17 21.66 17.00 31.03
CA LYS A 17 21.17 17.31 29.67
C LYS A 17 20.26 16.23 29.08
N SER A 18 20.04 15.11 29.76
CA SER A 18 19.14 14.04 29.32
C SER A 18 17.65 14.42 29.40
N PHE A 19 17.31 15.42 30.23
CA PHE A 19 15.96 16.02 30.28
C PHE A 19 15.79 17.20 29.33
N ASP A 20 16.86 17.58 28.62
CA ASP A 20 16.82 18.55 27.54
C ASP A 20 16.34 17.84 26.25
N GLU A 21 15.21 17.12 26.36
CA GLU A 21 14.42 16.75 25.20
C GLU A 21 14.09 18.07 24.51
N ARG A 22 14.82 18.38 23.43
CA ARG A 22 14.52 19.57 22.63
C ARG A 22 13.07 19.48 22.22
N ARG A 23 12.21 20.19 22.94
CA ARG A 23 10.82 20.40 22.56
C ARG A 23 10.88 21.11 21.22
N LEU A 24 10.32 20.46 20.20
CA LEU A 24 10.26 21.05 18.87
C LEU A 24 9.56 22.40 18.98
N SER A 25 10.13 23.42 18.35
CA SER A 25 9.42 24.70 18.28
C SER A 25 8.10 24.48 17.55
N GLY A 26 7.05 25.24 17.89
CA GLY A 26 5.76 25.12 17.20
C GLY A 26 5.87 25.27 15.66
N LYS A 27 6.89 25.99 15.18
CA LYS A 27 7.23 26.09 13.74
C LYS A 27 7.74 24.78 13.15
N GLU A 28 8.53 23.99 13.88
CA GLU A 28 9.01 22.68 13.43
C GLU A 28 7.90 21.62 13.43
N ILE A 29 7.01 21.66 14.43
CA ILE A 29 5.81 20.82 14.50
C ILE A 29 4.89 21.13 13.30
N SER A 30 4.61 22.41 13.06
CA SER A 30 3.85 22.89 11.91
C SER A 30 4.45 22.41 10.58
N LYS A 31 5.77 22.56 10.39
CA LYS A 31 6.47 22.15 9.18
C LYS A 31 6.45 20.64 8.97
N PHE A 32 6.61 19.87 10.05
CA PHE A 32 6.50 18.42 10.02
C PHE A 32 5.08 17.98 9.64
N MET A 33 4.05 18.51 10.31
CA MET A 33 2.65 18.20 10.01
C MET A 33 2.26 18.56 8.57
N GLN A 34 2.71 19.71 8.08
CA GLN A 34 2.46 20.12 6.70
C GLN A 34 3.15 19.18 5.70
N SER A 35 4.37 18.71 6.01
CA SER A 35 5.07 17.73 5.18
C SER A 35 4.38 16.36 5.19
N SER A 36 3.86 15.92 6.34
CA SER A 36 3.12 14.66 6.50
C SER A 36 1.79 14.69 5.77
N SER A 37 1.04 15.80 5.89
CA SER A 37 -0.21 16.08 5.17
C SER A 37 0.00 16.00 3.65
N LYS A 38 0.96 16.76 3.10
CA LYS A 38 1.28 16.73 1.65
C LYS A 38 1.77 15.35 1.19
N SER A 39 2.55 14.66 2.03
CA SER A 39 3.01 13.30 1.75
C SER A 39 1.85 12.30 1.69
N MET A 40 0.73 12.54 2.38
CA MET A 40 -0.39 11.61 2.45
C MET A 40 -1.33 11.73 1.25
N ALA A 41 -1.67 12.96 0.85
CA ALA A 41 -2.36 13.21 -0.42
C ALA A 41 -1.58 12.62 -1.61
N GLY A 42 -0.27 12.84 -1.62
CA GLY A 42 0.64 12.24 -2.60
C GLY A 42 0.59 10.72 -2.55
N PHE A 43 0.65 10.11 -1.36
CA PHE A 43 0.59 8.66 -1.20
C PHE A 43 -0.70 8.04 -1.77
N PHE A 44 -1.88 8.57 -1.41
CA PHE A 44 -3.15 8.05 -1.92
C PHE A 44 -3.27 8.22 -3.43
N ARG A 45 -2.91 9.41 -3.94
CA ARG A 45 -2.99 9.73 -5.36
C ARG A 45 -2.03 8.87 -6.17
N THR A 46 -0.77 8.77 -5.77
CA THR A 46 0.21 7.92 -6.45
C THR A 46 -0.19 6.45 -6.39
N GLY A 47 -0.66 5.96 -5.23
CA GLY A 47 -1.10 4.56 -5.11
C GLY A 47 -2.25 4.23 -6.07
N LEU A 48 -3.28 5.07 -6.12
CA LEU A 48 -4.42 4.89 -7.03
C LEU A 48 -4.02 5.06 -8.50
N ILE A 49 -3.20 6.05 -8.85
CA ILE A 49 -2.72 6.24 -10.23
C ILE A 49 -1.94 5.01 -10.69
N MET A 50 -1.00 4.51 -9.87
CA MET A 50 -0.21 3.33 -10.21
C MET A 50 -1.09 2.11 -10.47
N ASP A 51 -2.10 1.89 -9.62
CA ASP A 51 -2.99 0.75 -9.76
C ASP A 51 -3.95 0.90 -10.96
N VAL A 52 -4.45 2.10 -11.23
CA VAL A 52 -5.21 2.41 -12.45
C VAL A 52 -4.37 2.15 -13.70
N SER A 53 -3.14 2.67 -13.75
CA SER A 53 -2.22 2.43 -14.86
C SER A 53 -1.95 0.94 -15.06
N PHE A 54 -1.75 0.19 -13.97
CA PHE A 54 -1.54 -1.25 -14.03
C PHE A 54 -2.76 -2.00 -14.56
N LYS A 55 -3.98 -1.66 -14.10
CA LYS A 55 -5.21 -2.24 -14.61
C LYS A 55 -5.46 -1.94 -16.09
N VAL A 56 -5.10 -0.75 -16.57
CA VAL A 56 -5.19 -0.42 -18.02
C VAL A 56 -4.29 -1.36 -18.83
N VAL A 57 -3.06 -1.62 -18.36
CA VAL A 57 -2.16 -2.59 -19.00
C VAL A 57 -2.75 -4.00 -18.98
N LEU A 58 -3.32 -4.43 -17.84
CA LEU A 58 -3.98 -5.74 -17.73
C LEU A 58 -5.21 -5.85 -18.65
N LEU A 59 -6.00 -4.78 -18.78
CA LEU A 59 -7.15 -4.76 -19.68
C LEU A 59 -6.73 -4.89 -21.14
N MET A 60 -5.65 -4.22 -21.55
CA MET A 60 -5.07 -4.40 -22.89
C MET A 60 -4.58 -5.84 -23.10
N ALA A 61 -3.93 -6.43 -22.11
CA ALA A 61 -3.49 -7.83 -22.17
C ALA A 61 -4.67 -8.81 -22.28
N ALA A 62 -5.75 -8.58 -21.52
CA ALA A 62 -6.98 -9.37 -21.62
C ALA A 62 -7.65 -9.22 -23.00
N PHE A 63 -7.62 -8.01 -23.58
CA PHE A 63 -8.13 -7.77 -24.94
C PHE A 63 -7.31 -8.53 -26.00
N VAL A 64 -5.98 -8.57 -25.87
CA VAL A 64 -5.13 -9.38 -26.76
C VAL A 64 -5.42 -10.88 -26.59
N LEU A 65 -5.60 -11.37 -25.35
CA LEU A 65 -6.00 -12.75 -25.11
C LEU A 65 -7.32 -13.09 -25.81
N PHE A 66 -8.31 -12.20 -25.79
CA PHE A 66 -9.60 -12.41 -26.43
C PHE A 66 -9.48 -12.82 -27.92
N PHE A 67 -8.53 -12.24 -28.65
CA PHE A 67 -8.25 -12.65 -30.04
C PHE A 67 -7.58 -14.01 -30.13
N PHE A 68 -6.66 -14.33 -29.21
CA PHE A 68 -5.93 -15.60 -29.23
C PHE A 68 -6.79 -16.81 -28.82
N ILE A 69 -7.79 -16.61 -27.98
CA ILE A 69 -8.70 -17.67 -27.49
C ILE A 69 -10.10 -17.56 -28.12
N SER A 70 -10.21 -16.91 -29.30
CA SER A 70 -11.49 -16.64 -29.99
C SER A 70 -12.35 -17.89 -30.19
N ASN A 71 -11.71 -19.04 -30.39
CA ASN A 71 -12.35 -20.30 -30.73
C ASN A 71 -12.74 -21.14 -29.49
N GLN A 72 -12.39 -20.68 -28.28
CA GLN A 72 -12.66 -21.37 -27.01
C GLN A 72 -13.76 -20.62 -26.24
N GLY A 73 -15.03 -20.90 -26.57
CA GLY A 73 -16.19 -20.12 -26.12
C GLY A 73 -16.29 -19.89 -24.61
N LEU A 74 -16.04 -20.92 -23.79
CA LEU A 74 -16.08 -20.80 -22.32
C LEU A 74 -14.99 -19.85 -21.79
N LEU A 75 -13.75 -20.00 -22.28
CA LEU A 75 -12.63 -19.17 -21.85
C LEU A 75 -12.80 -17.71 -22.30
N ASN A 76 -13.43 -17.49 -23.45
CA ASN A 76 -13.79 -16.16 -23.91
C ASN A 76 -14.84 -15.49 -23.00
N LEU A 77 -15.83 -16.25 -22.55
CA LEU A 77 -16.83 -15.74 -21.60
C LEU A 77 -16.19 -15.39 -20.26
N MET A 78 -15.27 -16.22 -19.76
CA MET A 78 -14.50 -15.92 -18.54
C MET A 78 -13.62 -14.68 -18.72
N ASN A 79 -12.94 -14.54 -19.85
CA ASN A 79 -12.11 -13.37 -20.16
C ASN A 79 -12.95 -12.08 -20.25
N LEU A 80 -14.16 -12.17 -20.82
CA LEU A 80 -15.11 -11.05 -20.85
C LEU A 80 -15.56 -10.66 -19.43
N ALA A 81 -15.88 -11.63 -18.59
CA ALA A 81 -16.24 -11.38 -17.19
C ALA A 81 -15.08 -10.68 -16.43
N VAL A 82 -13.85 -11.15 -16.64
CA VAL A 82 -12.63 -10.53 -16.09
C VAL A 82 -12.46 -9.08 -16.59
N ALA A 83 -12.70 -8.83 -17.88
CA ALA A 83 -12.62 -7.48 -18.44
C ALA A 83 -13.68 -6.54 -17.84
N ILE A 84 -14.92 -7.01 -17.66
CA ILE A 84 -16.01 -6.23 -17.04
C ILE A 84 -15.68 -5.91 -15.57
N LEU A 85 -15.17 -6.88 -14.81
CA LEU A 85 -14.73 -6.66 -13.42
C LEU A 85 -13.59 -5.65 -13.35
N THR A 86 -12.63 -5.74 -14.29
CA THR A 86 -11.50 -4.80 -14.38
C THR A 86 -11.99 -3.38 -14.69
N ALA A 87 -12.91 -3.22 -15.65
CA ALA A 87 -13.50 -1.95 -16.01
C ALA A 87 -14.30 -1.32 -14.85
N SER A 88 -15.07 -2.12 -14.13
CA SER A 88 -15.79 -1.70 -12.92
C SER A 88 -14.82 -1.23 -11.82
N GLY A 89 -13.72 -1.96 -11.62
CA GLY A 89 -12.66 -1.58 -10.68
C GLY A 89 -11.96 -0.27 -11.06
N LEU A 90 -11.67 -0.07 -12.35
CA LEU A 90 -11.13 1.19 -12.88
C LEU A 90 -12.07 2.36 -12.61
N TYR A 91 -13.36 2.19 -12.90
CA TYR A 91 -14.37 3.22 -12.63
C TYR A 91 -14.38 3.62 -11.14
N TRP A 92 -14.38 2.63 -10.24
CA TRP A 92 -14.32 2.88 -8.80
C TRP A 92 -13.08 3.68 -8.40
N GLN A 93 -11.90 3.30 -8.90
CA GLN A 93 -10.64 3.94 -8.51
C GLN A 93 -10.48 5.35 -9.07
N ILE A 94 -10.96 5.59 -10.29
CA ILE A 94 -11.04 6.93 -10.87
C ILE A 94 -11.99 7.81 -10.05
N ASN A 95 -13.15 7.27 -9.64
CA ASN A 95 -14.08 7.99 -8.77
C ASN A 95 -13.45 8.33 -7.41
N SER A 96 -12.73 7.39 -6.79
CA SER A 96 -11.96 7.62 -5.57
C SER A 96 -10.87 8.69 -5.74
N LEU A 97 -10.16 8.70 -6.88
CA LEU A 97 -9.16 9.72 -7.20
C LEU A 97 -9.76 11.13 -7.28
N MET A 98 -10.91 11.28 -7.94
CA MET A 98 -11.61 12.56 -8.04
C MET A 98 -12.09 13.07 -6.68
N LYS A 99 -12.41 12.16 -5.75
CA LYS A 99 -12.81 12.54 -4.39
C LYS A 99 -11.65 13.07 -3.55
N ILE A 100 -10.39 12.74 -3.85
CA ILE A 100 -9.23 13.22 -3.05
C ILE A 100 -9.17 14.76 -3.03
N SER A 101 -9.44 15.43 -4.15
CA SER A 101 -9.41 16.90 -4.21
C SER A 101 -10.46 17.54 -3.30
N SER A 102 -11.58 16.86 -3.05
CA SER A 102 -12.60 17.34 -2.11
C SER A 102 -12.10 17.36 -0.67
N TYR A 103 -11.14 16.50 -0.29
CA TYR A 103 -10.55 16.45 1.05
C TYR A 103 -9.25 17.26 1.16
N ASP A 104 -8.56 17.52 0.04
CA ASP A 104 -7.34 18.35 -0.02
C ASP A 104 -7.62 19.82 0.32
N GLY A 105 -8.86 20.28 0.13
CA GLY A 105 -9.34 21.63 0.43
C GLY A 105 -10.10 21.81 1.75
N VAL A 106 -10.30 20.75 2.54
CA VAL A 106 -11.05 20.82 3.80
C VAL A 106 -10.15 21.40 4.89
N GLY A 107 -10.28 22.71 5.09
CA GLY A 107 -9.73 23.40 6.26
C GLY A 107 -8.58 24.37 5.95
N LYS A 108 -8.67 25.54 6.61
CA LYS A 108 -7.61 26.56 6.59
C LYS A 108 -6.38 26.10 7.40
N ASN A 109 -6.57 25.18 8.36
CA ASN A 109 -5.52 24.67 9.25
C ASN A 109 -5.07 23.24 8.90
N VAL A 110 -3.84 22.90 9.26
CA VAL A 110 -3.21 21.60 8.96
C VAL A 110 -3.91 20.44 9.71
N LEU A 111 -4.46 20.69 10.90
CA LEU A 111 -5.21 19.71 11.71
C LEU A 111 -6.50 19.26 11.01
N ASP A 112 -7.24 20.19 10.41
CA ASP A 112 -8.47 19.88 9.66
C ASP A 112 -8.17 18.99 8.45
N ARG A 113 -7.05 19.27 7.75
CA ARG A 113 -6.60 18.43 6.62
C ARG A 113 -6.19 17.03 7.06
N LEU A 114 -5.50 16.91 8.19
CA LEU A 114 -5.14 15.61 8.78
C LEU A 114 -6.39 14.79 9.09
N ARG A 115 -7.39 15.38 9.75
CA ARG A 115 -8.69 14.76 10.02
C ARG A 115 -9.40 14.36 8.72
N GLY A 116 -9.38 15.23 7.70
CA GLY A 116 -9.94 14.95 6.39
C GLY A 116 -9.32 13.73 5.70
N TYR A 117 -8.01 13.54 5.77
CA TYR A 117 -7.36 12.36 5.20
C TYR A 117 -7.64 11.07 5.98
N ILE A 118 -7.75 11.14 7.31
CA ILE A 118 -8.14 9.99 8.14
C ILE A 118 -9.57 9.57 7.79
N ASP A 119 -10.48 10.53 7.61
CA ASP A 119 -11.86 10.26 7.21
C ASP A 119 -11.95 9.68 5.79
N PHE A 120 -11.21 10.27 4.83
CA PHE A 120 -11.11 9.74 3.47
C PHE A 120 -10.59 8.30 3.45
N TYR A 121 -9.61 7.99 4.29
CA TYR A 121 -9.08 6.63 4.38
C TYR A 121 -10.15 5.62 4.75
N HIS A 122 -10.84 5.87 5.87
CA HIS A 122 -11.84 4.96 6.40
C HIS A 122 -13.07 4.85 5.51
N LYS A 123 -13.51 5.96 4.90
CA LYS A 123 -14.73 6.00 4.07
C LYS A 123 -14.53 5.55 2.62
N HIS A 124 -13.35 5.78 2.03
CA HIS A 124 -13.16 5.60 0.58
C HIS A 124 -11.91 4.80 0.22
N TYR A 125 -10.78 5.05 0.90
CA TYR A 125 -9.52 4.42 0.51
C TYR A 125 -9.47 2.92 0.85
N ILE A 126 -10.04 2.49 1.98
CA ILE A 126 -10.10 1.06 2.35
C ILE A 126 -10.77 0.23 1.25
N TYR A 127 -11.89 0.69 0.69
CA TYR A 127 -12.54 0.01 -0.44
C TYR A 127 -11.62 -0.02 -1.67
N SER A 128 -10.89 1.05 -1.90
CA SER A 128 -9.95 1.12 -3.02
C SER A 128 -8.75 0.18 -2.85
N ILE A 129 -8.36 -0.15 -1.60
CA ILE A 129 -7.36 -1.18 -1.30
C ILE A 129 -7.87 -2.55 -1.74
N TYR A 130 -9.12 -2.92 -1.42
CA TYR A 130 -9.69 -4.20 -1.88
C TYR A 130 -9.77 -4.28 -3.42
N VAL A 131 -10.17 -3.18 -4.06
CA VAL A 131 -10.19 -3.10 -5.53
C VAL A 131 -8.78 -3.15 -6.12
N SER A 132 -7.76 -2.64 -5.43
CA SER A 132 -6.36 -2.77 -5.86
C SER A 132 -5.80 -4.18 -5.64
N ALA A 133 -6.19 -4.87 -4.57
CA ALA A 133 -5.80 -6.26 -4.34
C ALA A 133 -6.25 -7.19 -5.48
N PHE A 134 -7.39 -6.89 -6.10
CA PHE A 134 -7.87 -7.58 -7.29
C PHE A 134 -6.90 -7.49 -8.49
N SER A 135 -6.08 -6.42 -8.59
CA SER A 135 -5.06 -6.30 -9.65
C SER A 135 -4.04 -7.45 -9.61
N SER A 136 -3.68 -7.93 -8.42
CA SER A 136 -2.76 -9.06 -8.27
C SER A 136 -3.38 -10.36 -8.79
N THR A 137 -4.67 -10.57 -8.52
CA THR A 137 -5.43 -11.70 -9.05
C THR A 137 -5.56 -11.64 -10.57
N LEU A 138 -5.88 -10.46 -11.11
CA LEU A 138 -5.94 -10.24 -12.56
C LEU A 138 -4.60 -10.56 -13.23
N PHE A 139 -3.49 -10.07 -12.66
CA PHE A 139 -2.15 -10.37 -13.15
C PHE A 139 -1.86 -11.87 -13.13
N PHE A 140 -2.22 -12.57 -12.04
CA PHE A 140 -2.06 -14.02 -11.96
C PHE A 140 -2.88 -14.77 -13.02
N LEU A 141 -4.17 -14.43 -13.18
CA LEU A 141 -5.05 -15.09 -14.15
C LEU A 141 -4.61 -14.84 -15.60
N ILE A 142 -4.38 -13.58 -15.97
CA ILE A 142 -3.94 -13.19 -17.32
C ILE A 142 -2.56 -13.80 -17.59
N GLY A 143 -1.61 -13.68 -16.65
CA GLY A 143 -0.28 -14.25 -16.77
C GLY A 143 -0.30 -15.77 -16.93
N SER A 144 -1.14 -16.47 -16.17
CA SER A 144 -1.31 -17.92 -16.28
C SER A 144 -1.89 -18.31 -17.63
N ALA A 145 -2.91 -17.59 -18.13
CA ALA A 145 -3.48 -17.84 -19.45
C ALA A 145 -2.45 -17.65 -20.58
N TYR A 146 -1.67 -16.57 -20.51
CA TYR A 146 -0.54 -16.35 -21.44
C TYR A 146 0.50 -17.47 -21.34
N TYR A 147 0.89 -17.85 -20.13
CA TYR A 147 1.87 -18.93 -19.92
C TYR A 147 1.41 -20.24 -20.53
N LEU A 148 0.16 -20.66 -20.25
CA LEU A 148 -0.42 -21.89 -20.79
C LEU A 148 -0.46 -21.85 -22.32
N ARG A 149 -0.92 -20.74 -22.89
CA ARG A 149 -0.95 -20.55 -24.34
C ARG A 149 0.44 -20.59 -24.97
N LEU A 150 1.43 -19.92 -24.38
CA LEU A 150 2.80 -19.91 -24.91
C LEU A 150 3.45 -21.29 -24.83
N LYS A 151 3.24 -22.02 -23.74
CA LYS A 151 3.85 -23.33 -23.51
C LYS A 151 3.20 -24.43 -24.35
N TYR A 152 1.87 -24.48 -24.37
CA TYR A 152 1.12 -25.58 -24.98
C TYR A 152 0.54 -25.22 -26.36
N ARG A 153 0.79 -24.01 -26.85
CA ARG A 153 0.18 -23.43 -28.08
C ARG A 153 -1.33 -23.30 -28.05
N GLU A 154 -2.00 -23.78 -27.02
CA GLU A 154 -3.42 -23.62 -26.71
C GLU A 154 -3.62 -23.65 -25.19
N ILE A 155 -4.77 -23.18 -24.71
CA ILE A 155 -5.13 -23.36 -23.31
C ILE A 155 -5.80 -24.73 -23.22
N PRO A 156 -5.21 -25.68 -22.46
CA PRO A 156 -5.78 -27.01 -22.33
C PRO A 156 -7.07 -26.98 -21.52
N ASP A 157 -7.93 -27.98 -21.72
CA ASP A 157 -9.12 -28.15 -20.91
C ASP A 157 -8.73 -28.45 -19.46
N PHE A 158 -9.29 -27.68 -18.52
CA PHE A 158 -8.97 -27.80 -17.11
C PHE A 158 -9.65 -29.01 -16.49
N GLN A 159 -8.85 -29.86 -15.85
CA GLN A 159 -9.35 -30.89 -14.95
C GLN A 159 -9.66 -30.28 -13.57
N ILE A 160 -10.34 -31.04 -12.70
CA ILE A 160 -10.68 -30.59 -11.35
C ILE A 160 -9.43 -30.18 -10.57
N ASP A 161 -8.33 -30.92 -10.74
CA ASP A 161 -7.05 -30.63 -10.08
C ASP A 161 -6.48 -29.28 -10.55
N ASP A 162 -6.57 -28.96 -11.83
CA ASP A 162 -6.13 -27.67 -12.37
C ASP A 162 -6.99 -26.52 -11.85
N ILE A 163 -8.30 -26.71 -11.76
CA ILE A 163 -9.24 -25.74 -11.20
C ILE A 163 -8.91 -25.48 -9.73
N ALA A 164 -8.60 -26.52 -8.96
CA ALA A 164 -8.21 -26.39 -7.55
C ALA A 164 -6.92 -25.58 -7.42
N VAL A 165 -5.89 -25.87 -8.22
CA VAL A 165 -4.61 -25.15 -8.21
C VAL A 165 -4.79 -23.68 -8.61
N LEU A 166 -5.53 -23.41 -9.68
CA LEU A 166 -5.84 -22.03 -10.11
C LEU A 166 -6.63 -21.27 -9.05
N SER A 167 -7.61 -21.90 -8.42
CA SER A 167 -8.42 -21.29 -7.36
C SER A 167 -7.57 -20.93 -6.13
N ILE A 168 -6.67 -21.82 -5.71
CA ILE A 168 -5.72 -21.53 -4.63
C ILE A 168 -4.79 -20.38 -5.03
N GLY A 169 -4.28 -20.38 -6.26
CA GLY A 169 -3.44 -19.29 -6.78
C GLY A 169 -4.16 -17.93 -6.79
N VAL A 170 -5.44 -17.91 -7.17
CA VAL A 170 -6.31 -16.74 -7.13
C VAL A 170 -6.51 -16.23 -5.70
N LEU A 171 -6.86 -17.13 -4.77
CA LEU A 171 -7.09 -16.78 -3.37
C LEU A 171 -5.82 -16.27 -2.69
N LEU A 172 -4.67 -16.90 -2.94
CA LEU A 172 -3.39 -16.45 -2.41
C LEU A 172 -2.99 -15.09 -3.00
N SER A 173 -3.12 -14.91 -4.32
CA SER A 173 -2.80 -13.65 -4.99
C SER A 173 -3.64 -12.49 -4.45
N TYR A 174 -4.95 -12.72 -4.26
CA TYR A 174 -5.84 -11.72 -3.68
C TYR A 174 -5.52 -11.46 -2.20
N GLY A 175 -5.52 -12.53 -1.40
CA GLY A 175 -5.40 -12.46 0.06
C GLY A 175 -4.08 -11.85 0.51
N LEU A 176 -2.96 -12.27 -0.07
CA LEU A 176 -1.65 -11.70 0.24
C LEU A 176 -1.59 -10.21 -0.15
N SER A 177 -2.09 -9.86 -1.34
CA SER A 177 -2.10 -8.47 -1.79
C SER A 177 -2.96 -7.59 -0.89
N ALA A 178 -4.19 -8.03 -0.56
CA ALA A 178 -5.08 -7.31 0.35
C ALA A 178 -4.46 -7.12 1.74
N VAL A 179 -3.90 -8.18 2.33
CA VAL A 179 -3.27 -8.11 3.67
C VAL A 179 -2.08 -7.15 3.67
N VAL A 180 -1.20 -7.22 2.66
CA VAL A 180 -0.04 -6.34 2.56
C VAL A 180 -0.46 -4.89 2.41
N GLN A 181 -1.41 -4.59 1.52
CA GLN A 181 -1.89 -3.24 1.28
C GLN A 181 -2.65 -2.68 2.49
N LEU A 182 -3.52 -3.48 3.13
CA LEU A 182 -4.23 -3.08 4.36
C LEU A 182 -3.25 -2.79 5.50
N ARG A 183 -2.26 -3.66 5.73
CA ARG A 183 -1.25 -3.41 6.77
C ARG A 183 -0.45 -2.15 6.47
N HIS A 184 -0.08 -1.92 5.21
CA HIS A 184 0.67 -0.72 4.82
C HIS A 184 -0.16 0.55 5.00
N GLY A 185 -1.44 0.53 4.58
CA GLY A 185 -2.38 1.64 4.75
C GLY A 185 -2.67 1.94 6.22
N HIS A 186 -3.01 0.91 6.99
CA HIS A 186 -3.32 1.04 8.42
C HIS A 186 -2.12 1.57 9.20
N PHE A 187 -0.91 1.09 8.92
CA PHE A 187 0.30 1.59 9.57
C PHE A 187 0.49 3.10 9.33
N ARG A 188 0.29 3.58 8.10
CA ARG A 188 0.43 5.01 7.78
C ARG A 188 -0.66 5.87 8.40
N ILE A 189 -1.88 5.35 8.51
CA ILE A 189 -3.00 6.08 9.11
C ILE A 189 -2.87 6.13 10.62
N LYS A 190 -2.47 5.03 11.25
CA LYS A 190 -2.19 5.01 12.68
C LYS A 190 -1.10 6.02 13.05
N GLN A 191 -0.05 6.13 12.25
CA GLN A 191 0.97 7.17 12.43
C GLN A 191 0.38 8.59 12.33
N LEU A 192 -0.62 8.78 11.48
CA LEU A 192 -1.27 10.07 11.28
C LEU A 192 -2.18 10.42 12.46
N GLU A 193 -2.93 9.44 12.96
CA GLU A 193 -3.76 9.54 14.16
C GLU A 193 -2.91 9.86 15.40
N GLU A 194 -1.80 9.14 15.59
CA GLU A 194 -0.84 9.40 16.66
C GLU A 194 -0.24 10.82 16.54
N CYS A 195 0.09 11.27 15.33
CA CYS A 195 0.56 12.65 15.11
C CYS A 195 -0.53 13.70 15.38
N LEU A 196 -1.80 13.40 15.12
CA LEU A 196 -2.91 14.31 15.37
C LEU A 196 -3.12 14.48 16.89
N VAL A 197 -3.14 13.37 17.63
CA VAL A 197 -3.26 13.38 19.10
C VAL A 197 -2.07 14.12 19.73
N ASP A 198 -0.84 13.81 19.31
CA ASP A 198 0.36 14.46 19.85
C ASP A 198 0.40 15.98 19.53
N ALA A 199 -0.15 16.40 18.40
CA ALA A 199 -0.25 17.81 18.02
C ALA A 199 -1.34 18.56 18.79
N GLU A 200 -2.44 17.90 19.16
CA GLU A 200 -3.49 18.46 20.02
C GLU A 200 -3.03 18.60 21.48
N GLU A 201 -2.17 17.68 21.95
CA GLU A 201 -1.65 17.68 23.33
C GLU A 201 -0.35 18.50 23.53
N ASN A 202 0.17 19.18 22.49
CA ASN A 202 1.45 19.91 22.51
C ASN A 202 2.66 19.06 22.98
N ALA A 203 2.58 17.74 22.84
CA ALA A 203 3.54 16.78 23.40
C ALA A 203 4.49 16.17 22.35
N VAL A 204 4.75 16.87 21.24
CA VAL A 204 5.60 16.35 20.16
C VAL A 204 7.06 16.32 20.59
N ASN A 205 7.49 15.16 21.07
CA ASN A 205 8.88 14.89 21.48
C ASN A 205 9.76 14.51 20.27
N THR A 206 10.99 15.03 20.23
CA THR A 206 11.96 14.81 19.13
C THR A 206 12.34 13.33 18.97
N GLU A 207 12.37 12.57 20.07
CA GLU A 207 12.67 11.14 20.03
C GLU A 207 11.62 10.33 19.25
N ARG A 208 10.33 10.67 19.38
CA ARG A 208 9.26 9.99 18.63
C ARG A 208 9.41 10.19 17.13
N ILE A 209 9.68 11.43 16.67
CA ILE A 209 9.91 11.73 15.24
C ILE A 209 11.11 10.95 14.69
N ARG A 210 12.18 10.83 15.47
CA ARG A 210 13.36 10.05 15.08
C ARG A 210 13.02 8.56 14.96
N ASN A 211 12.30 8.00 15.93
CA ASN A 211 11.84 6.61 15.88
C ASN A 211 10.93 6.34 14.68
N TYR A 212 10.00 7.25 14.34
CA TYR A 212 9.15 7.12 13.16
C TYR A 212 9.97 7.03 11.85
N ARG A 213 11.01 7.85 11.68
CA ARG A 213 11.88 7.79 10.50
C ARG A 213 12.65 6.48 10.41
N VAL A 214 13.15 5.97 11.55
CA VAL A 214 13.90 4.71 11.61
C VAL A 214 13.01 3.53 11.23
N VAL A 215 11.81 3.43 11.81
CA VAL A 215 10.85 2.35 11.50
C VAL A 215 10.43 2.41 10.02
N ARG A 216 10.15 3.60 9.49
CA ARG A 216 9.80 3.78 8.07
C ARG A 216 10.92 3.31 7.15
N ARG A 217 12.18 3.64 7.46
CA ARG A 217 13.34 3.19 6.67
C ARG A 217 13.52 1.68 6.74
N ARG A 218 13.38 1.08 7.94
CA ARG A 218 13.49 -0.37 8.12
C ARG A 218 12.43 -1.11 7.30
N ASN A 219 11.18 -0.66 7.34
CA ASN A 219 10.10 -1.27 6.57
C ASN A 219 10.33 -1.11 5.06
N ALA A 220 10.81 0.04 4.59
CA ALA A 220 11.15 0.24 3.19
C ALA A 220 12.25 -0.73 2.71
N VAL A 221 13.28 -0.96 3.53
CA VAL A 221 14.34 -1.94 3.24
C VAL A 221 13.77 -3.36 3.20
N LEU A 222 12.93 -3.75 4.17
CA LEU A 222 12.30 -5.06 4.19
C LEU A 222 11.42 -5.32 2.96
N PHE A 223 10.60 -4.34 2.55
CA PHE A 223 9.81 -4.45 1.32
C PHE A 223 10.70 -4.52 0.07
N GLY A 224 11.81 -3.77 0.04
CA GLY A 224 12.78 -3.83 -1.05
C GLY A 224 13.44 -5.20 -1.19
N ILE A 225 13.85 -5.81 -0.07
CA ILE A 225 14.43 -7.17 -0.05
C ILE A 225 13.39 -8.19 -0.51
N ALA A 226 12.15 -8.12 0.00
CA ALA A 226 11.09 -9.03 -0.40
C ALA A 226 10.80 -8.97 -1.91
N LEU A 227 10.83 -7.77 -2.49
CA LEU A 227 10.66 -7.59 -3.94
C LEU A 227 11.80 -8.24 -4.74
N ILE A 228 13.05 -8.02 -4.33
CA ILE A 228 14.22 -8.63 -4.99
C ILE A 228 14.13 -10.16 -4.93
N VAL A 229 13.82 -10.72 -3.77
CA VAL A 229 13.66 -12.17 -3.60
C VAL A 229 12.54 -12.71 -4.49
N GLY A 230 11.40 -12.01 -4.57
CA GLY A 230 10.30 -12.40 -5.44
C GLY A 230 10.68 -12.42 -6.92
N VAL A 231 11.44 -11.42 -7.40
CA VAL A 231 11.94 -11.37 -8.78
C VAL A 231 12.93 -12.50 -9.06
N ILE A 232 13.86 -12.78 -8.13
CA ILE A 232 14.83 -13.88 -8.27
C ILE A 232 14.10 -15.22 -8.38
N LEU A 233 13.11 -15.48 -7.52
CA LEU A 233 12.30 -16.71 -7.58
C LEU A 233 11.53 -16.82 -8.90
N LEU A 234 10.97 -15.72 -9.40
CA LEU A 234 10.26 -15.69 -10.67
C LEU A 234 11.20 -16.00 -11.85
N LEU A 235 12.39 -15.39 -11.89
CA LEU A 235 13.40 -15.68 -12.90
C LEU A 235 13.92 -17.14 -12.81
N TYR A 236 14.09 -17.65 -11.60
CA TYR A 236 14.48 -19.05 -11.37
C TYR A 236 13.42 -20.02 -11.93
N LEU A 237 12.14 -19.78 -11.66
CA LEU A 237 11.05 -20.62 -12.18
C LEU A 237 10.94 -20.59 -13.71
N ILE A 238 11.20 -19.44 -14.33
CA ILE A 238 11.22 -19.30 -15.79
C ILE A 238 12.42 -20.06 -16.38
N SER A 239 13.62 -19.89 -15.81
CA SER A 239 14.85 -20.49 -16.32
C SER A 239 14.91 -22.01 -16.13
N MET A 240 14.36 -22.55 -15.05
CA MET A 240 14.38 -23.99 -14.76
C MET A 240 13.47 -24.82 -15.69
N LYS A 241 12.55 -24.21 -16.44
CA LYS A 241 11.62 -24.92 -17.36
C LYS A 241 11.88 -24.66 -18.86
N ILE A 242 12.95 -23.94 -19.20
CA ILE A 242 13.38 -23.68 -20.60
C ILE A 242 14.48 -24.67 -21.06
N ILE A 243 14.91 -25.58 -20.19
CA ILE A 243 15.82 -26.71 -20.51
C ILE A 243 14.99 -28.00 -20.45
#